data_AF-A0A957NCD8-F1
#
_entry.id   AF-A0A957NCD8-F1
#
_cell.length_a   1.000
_cell.length_b   1.000
_cell.length_c   1.000
_cell.angle_alpha   90.00
_cell.angle_beta   90.00
_cell.angle_gamma   90.00
#
_symmetry.space_group_name_H-M   'P 1'
#
loop_
_entity.id
_entity.type
_entity.pdbx_description
1 polymer ?
#
loop_
_entity_poly.entity_id
_entity_poly.type
_entity_poly.pdbx_seq_one_letter_code
_entity_poly.pdbx_strand_id
1 'polypeptide(L)'
;MSFRIEDLGDSDNSHKINGWNWRPTLELIRFFDVIDEERLEMMGYNATGVTVTEEEAVEIGFRLLALLSSRMSEGDRVGLDLKLTNAPDDGAFHRDDLAKNYGASYDWLTTFAEFCMSCKGFEVS
;
A
#
# COMPACT_ATOMS: atom_id res chain seq x y z
N MET A 1 -9.14 -5.70 -9.72
CA MET A 1 -9.01 -6.48 -8.47
C MET A 1 -9.03 -5.51 -7.30
N SER A 2 -9.73 -5.86 -6.21
CA SER A 2 -9.78 -5.05 -4.99
C SER A 2 -9.46 -5.92 -3.80
N PHE A 3 -8.81 -5.32 -2.82
CA PHE A 3 -8.38 -5.93 -1.56
C PHE A 3 -9.04 -5.19 -0.41
N ARG A 4 -9.11 -5.83 0.74
CA ARG A 4 -9.49 -5.24 2.02
C ARG A 4 -8.33 -5.43 2.99
N ILE A 5 -8.01 -4.36 3.71
CA ILE A 5 -7.21 -4.43 4.93
C ILE A 5 -8.14 -4.23 6.12
N GLU A 6 -8.04 -5.09 7.11
CA GLU A 6 -8.92 -5.10 8.28
C GLU A 6 -8.09 -5.18 9.56
N ASP A 7 -8.33 -4.27 10.48
CA ASP A 7 -7.66 -4.25 11.78
C ASP A 7 -8.10 -5.46 12.62
N LEU A 8 -7.12 -6.19 13.16
CA LEU A 8 -7.37 -7.36 14.01
C LEU A 8 -7.92 -6.99 15.39
N GLY A 9 -7.77 -5.72 15.81
CA GLY A 9 -8.32 -5.19 17.06
C GLY A 9 -9.71 -4.57 16.94
N ASP A 10 -10.13 -4.20 15.72
CA ASP A 10 -11.42 -3.57 15.44
C ASP A 10 -11.84 -3.82 13.97
N SER A 11 -12.72 -4.78 13.74
CA SER A 11 -13.17 -5.13 12.38
C SER A 11 -13.92 -3.98 11.67
N ASP A 12 -14.45 -3.00 12.40
CA ASP A 12 -15.07 -1.82 11.80
C ASP A 12 -14.02 -0.86 11.22
N ASN A 13 -12.77 -0.94 11.69
CA ASN A 13 -11.61 -0.24 11.14
C ASN A 13 -11.03 -1.03 9.96
N SER A 14 -11.62 -0.84 8.78
CA SER A 14 -11.19 -1.51 7.55
C SER A 14 -11.17 -0.57 6.34
N HIS A 15 -10.23 -0.83 5.42
CA HIS A 15 -10.09 -0.05 4.19
C HIS A 15 -10.15 -0.96 2.96
N LYS A 16 -10.92 -0.52 1.96
CA LYS A 16 -10.94 -1.15 0.64
C LYS A 16 -9.96 -0.43 -0.27
N ILE A 17 -9.15 -1.21 -0.99
CA ILE A 17 -8.16 -0.69 -1.94
C ILE A 17 -8.24 -1.39 -3.29
N ASN A 18 -8.00 -0.65 -4.38
CA ASN A 18 -7.84 -1.22 -5.72
C ASN A 18 -6.41 -1.74 -5.96
N GLY A 19 -6.26 -2.70 -6.88
CA GLY A 19 -4.95 -3.25 -7.22
C GLY A 19 -3.95 -2.24 -7.80
N TRP A 20 -4.42 -1.13 -8.37
CA TRP A 20 -3.55 -0.08 -8.93
C TRP A 20 -2.77 0.68 -7.86
N ASN A 21 -3.37 0.88 -6.69
CA ASN A 21 -2.70 1.42 -5.50
C ASN A 21 -2.02 0.31 -4.69
N TRP A 22 -2.63 -0.88 -4.61
CA TRP A 22 -2.12 -1.93 -3.74
C TRP A 22 -0.78 -2.49 -4.20
N ARG A 23 -0.61 -2.73 -5.52
CA ARG A 23 0.64 -3.32 -6.02
C ARG A 23 1.87 -2.44 -5.75
N PRO A 24 1.88 -1.12 -6.03
CA PRO A 24 3.00 -0.27 -5.63
C PRO A 24 3.16 -0.17 -4.10
N THR A 25 2.08 -0.28 -3.32
CA THR A 25 2.16 -0.35 -1.85
C THR A 25 2.94 -1.59 -1.42
N LEU A 26 2.70 -2.75 -2.05
CA LEU A 26 3.47 -3.97 -1.78
C LEU A 26 4.95 -3.84 -2.17
N GLU A 27 5.27 -3.15 -3.28
CA GLU A 27 6.66 -2.88 -3.65
C GLU A 27 7.37 -1.97 -2.63
N LEU A 28 6.65 -1.02 -2.02
CA LEU A 28 7.19 -0.23 -0.92
C LEU A 28 7.48 -1.10 0.30
N ILE A 29 6.53 -1.95 0.70
CA ILE A 29 6.70 -2.87 1.84
C ILE A 29 7.88 -3.82 1.59
N ARG A 30 8.01 -4.33 0.35
CA ARG A 30 9.17 -5.11 -0.12
C ARG A 30 10.48 -4.38 0.11
N PHE A 31 10.53 -3.11 -0.31
CA PHE A 31 11.72 -2.28 -0.20
C PHE A 31 12.08 -1.98 1.25
N PHE A 32 11.09 -1.89 2.15
CA PHE A 32 11.33 -1.70 3.58
C PHE A 32 11.83 -2.97 4.28
N ASP A 33 11.68 -4.14 3.65
CA ASP A 33 12.15 -5.45 4.16
C ASP A 33 11.57 -5.76 5.55
N VAL A 34 10.27 -5.48 5.74
CA VAL A 34 9.54 -5.67 7.01
C VAL A 34 8.80 -7.00 7.06
N ILE A 35 8.29 -7.46 5.92
CA ILE A 35 7.54 -8.71 5.76
C ILE A 35 8.34 -9.62 4.84
N ASP A 36 8.39 -10.91 5.15
CA ASP A 36 9.05 -11.90 4.30
C ASP A 36 8.39 -12.02 2.91
N GLU A 37 9.19 -12.50 1.97
CA GLU A 37 8.83 -12.57 0.56
C GLU A 37 7.55 -13.40 0.30
N GLU A 38 7.38 -14.52 1.01
CA GLU A 38 6.26 -15.43 0.82
C GLU A 38 4.94 -14.79 1.25
N ARG A 39 4.91 -14.18 2.45
CA ARG A 39 3.75 -13.44 2.94
C ARG A 39 3.43 -12.25 2.04
N LEU A 40 4.45 -11.53 1.57
CA LEU A 40 4.26 -10.38 0.69
C LEU A 40 3.69 -10.76 -0.67
N GLU A 41 4.16 -11.86 -1.27
CA GLU A 41 3.59 -12.42 -2.51
C GLU A 41 2.12 -12.78 -2.30
N MET A 42 1.78 -13.45 -1.19
CA MET A 42 0.41 -13.81 -0.84
C MET A 42 -0.51 -12.59 -0.63
N MET A 43 -0.01 -11.49 -0.06
CA MET A 43 -0.77 -10.22 0.06
C MET A 43 -1.16 -9.63 -1.31
N GLY A 44 -0.51 -10.05 -2.39
CA GLY A 44 -0.86 -9.66 -3.76
C GLY A 44 -2.09 -10.38 -4.34
N TYR A 45 -2.61 -11.40 -3.67
CA TYR A 45 -3.77 -12.19 -4.12
C TYR A 45 -4.94 -12.03 -3.17
N ASN A 46 -6.16 -12.15 -3.71
CA ASN A 46 -7.38 -12.07 -2.90
C ASN A 46 -7.57 -13.34 -2.08
N ALA A 47 -8.25 -13.20 -0.93
CA ALA A 47 -8.67 -14.28 -0.05
C ALA A 47 -7.52 -15.18 0.46
N THR A 48 -6.33 -14.60 0.66
CA THR A 48 -5.19 -15.30 1.27
C THR A 48 -5.21 -15.24 2.79
N GLY A 49 -5.86 -14.22 3.38
CA GLY A 49 -5.98 -14.08 4.84
C GLY A 49 -4.62 -13.86 5.51
N VAL A 50 -3.67 -13.23 4.81
CA VAL A 50 -2.35 -12.95 5.37
C VAL A 50 -2.51 -11.92 6.46
N THR A 51 -2.00 -12.24 7.65
CA THR A 51 -1.95 -11.33 8.78
C THR A 51 -0.60 -10.63 8.85
N VAL A 52 -0.61 -9.39 9.32
CA VAL A 52 0.54 -8.54 9.63
C VAL A 52 0.44 -8.17 11.11
N THR A 53 1.53 -8.32 11.86
CA THR A 53 1.51 -8.05 13.31
C THR A 53 1.44 -6.54 13.59
N GLU A 54 1.11 -6.16 14.82
CA GLU A 54 1.12 -4.76 15.25
C GLU A 54 2.51 -4.13 15.06
N GLU A 55 3.58 -4.84 15.40
CA GLU A 55 4.96 -4.35 15.24
C GLU A 55 5.35 -4.16 13.78
N GLU A 56 5.00 -5.11 12.91
CA GLU A 56 5.25 -5.00 11.47
C GLU A 56 4.44 -3.84 10.88
N ALA A 57 3.17 -3.69 11.27
CA ALA A 57 2.32 -2.59 10.83
C ALA A 57 2.90 -1.24 11.26
N VAL A 58 3.29 -1.08 12.52
CA VAL A 58 3.90 0.17 13.02
C VAL A 58 5.20 0.49 12.27
N GLU A 59 6.06 -0.49 11.99
CA GLU A 59 7.28 -0.26 11.21
C GLU A 59 6.96 0.18 9.76
N ILE A 60 5.98 -0.45 9.11
CA ILE A 60 5.50 -0.03 7.78
C ILE A 60 4.99 1.41 7.82
N GLY A 61 4.13 1.74 8.79
CA GLY A 61 3.58 3.08 8.98
C GLY A 61 4.67 4.12 9.18
N PHE A 62 5.66 3.83 10.03
CA PHE A 62 6.79 4.72 10.28
C PHE A 62 7.61 4.99 9.01
N ARG A 63 7.92 3.95 8.23
CA ARG A 63 8.68 4.08 6.97
C ARG A 63 7.91 4.87 5.91
N LEU A 64 6.60 4.65 5.83
CA LEU A 64 5.72 5.42 4.94
C LEU A 64 5.66 6.89 5.34
N LEU A 65 5.50 7.21 6.62
CA LEU A 65 5.51 8.60 7.10
C LEU A 65 6.85 9.30 6.80
N ALA A 66 7.97 8.59 6.94
CA ALA A 66 9.28 9.11 6.57
C ALA A 66 9.39 9.38 5.05
N LEU A 67 8.87 8.49 4.21
CA LEU A 67 8.79 8.70 2.76
C LEU A 67 7.91 9.90 2.40
N LEU A 68 6.68 9.94 2.94
CA LEU A 68 5.69 10.98 2.69
C LEU A 68 6.25 12.36 3.07
N SER A 69 6.86 12.49 4.24
CA SER A 69 7.41 13.77 4.71
C SER A 69 8.67 14.24 3.97
N SER A 70 9.45 13.34 3.37
CA SER A 70 10.77 13.69 2.83
C SER A 70 10.87 13.67 1.31
N ARG A 71 9.90 13.05 0.63
CA ARG A 71 9.97 12.80 -0.82
C ARG A 71 8.66 13.04 -1.56
N MET A 72 7.50 12.94 -0.92
CA MET A 72 6.21 13.07 -1.59
C MET A 72 5.46 14.33 -1.16
N SER A 73 4.59 14.80 -2.03
CA SER A 73 3.62 15.87 -1.78
C SER A 73 2.22 15.44 -2.22
N GLU A 74 1.21 16.20 -1.83
CA GLU A 74 -0.16 16.01 -2.34
C GLU A 74 -0.17 15.97 -3.87
N GLY A 75 -0.90 14.99 -4.43
CA GLY A 75 -0.97 14.74 -5.88
C GLY A 75 0.14 13.83 -6.44
N ASP A 76 1.20 13.54 -5.67
CA ASP A 76 2.21 12.57 -6.08
C ASP A 76 1.67 11.13 -6.03
N ARG A 77 2.25 10.28 -6.87
CA ARG A 77 2.08 8.82 -6.84
C ARG A 77 3.41 8.11 -6.99
N VAL A 78 3.52 6.93 -6.40
CA VAL A 78 4.66 6.03 -6.55
C VAL A 78 4.31 4.85 -7.45
N GLY A 79 5.13 4.60 -8.47
CA GLY A 79 4.97 3.49 -9.40
C GLY A 79 5.51 2.16 -8.87
N LEU A 80 5.34 1.09 -9.67
CA LEU A 80 5.91 -0.24 -9.37
C LEU A 80 7.43 -0.26 -9.31
N ASP A 81 8.09 0.71 -9.96
CA ASP A 81 9.55 0.86 -9.94
C ASP A 81 10.03 1.79 -8.81
N LEU A 82 9.14 2.10 -7.85
CA LEU A 82 9.37 3.00 -6.72
C LEU A 82 9.71 4.44 -7.12
N LYS A 83 9.56 4.81 -8.41
CA LYS A 83 9.73 6.19 -8.84
C LYS A 83 8.48 7.00 -8.54
N LEU A 84 8.72 8.23 -8.10
CA LEU A 84 7.69 9.22 -7.88
C LEU A 84 7.35 9.93 -9.19
N THR A 85 6.07 10.26 -9.34
CA THR A 85 5.58 11.12 -10.41
C THR A 85 4.43 11.96 -9.90
N ASN A 86 4.39 13.22 -10.34
CA ASN A 86 3.25 14.12 -10.13
C ASN A 86 2.44 14.30 -11.42
N ALA A 87 2.75 13.52 -12.46
CA ALA A 87 2.05 13.61 -13.72
C ALA A 87 0.55 13.36 -13.46
N PRO A 88 -0.34 14.25 -13.93
CA PRO A 88 -1.77 14.09 -13.75
C PRO A 88 -2.21 12.70 -14.22
N ASP A 89 -3.12 12.08 -13.48
CA ASP A 89 -3.85 10.94 -14.02
C ASP A 89 -4.83 11.50 -15.07
N ASP A 90 -4.53 11.28 -16.34
CA ASP A 90 -5.36 11.70 -17.46
C ASP A 90 -6.53 10.73 -17.70
N GLY A 91 -6.67 9.70 -16.86
CA GLY A 91 -7.67 8.66 -16.97
C GLY A 91 -7.46 7.73 -18.16
N ALA A 92 -6.31 7.83 -18.86
CA ALA A 92 -6.00 6.98 -19.98
C ALA A 92 -5.65 5.57 -19.48
N PHE A 93 -6.41 4.58 -19.96
CA PHE A 93 -6.05 3.19 -19.73
C PHE A 93 -4.94 2.77 -20.70
N HIS A 94 -3.72 2.64 -20.20
CA HIS A 94 -2.56 2.23 -20.98
C HIS A 94 -2.56 0.72 -21.20
N ARG A 95 -3.17 0.27 -22.31
CA ARG A 95 -3.27 -1.17 -22.67
C ARG A 95 -1.93 -1.80 -23.03
N ASP A 96 -1.10 -1.06 -23.75
CA ASP A 96 0.19 -1.57 -24.25
C ASP A 96 1.30 -1.54 -23.18
N ASP A 97 1.04 -0.88 -22.06
CA ASP A 97 1.98 -0.73 -20.95
C ASP A 97 1.20 -0.68 -19.63
N LEU A 98 0.81 -1.86 -19.14
CA LEU A 98 -0.05 -1.97 -17.98
C LEU A 98 0.55 -1.35 -16.72
N ALA A 99 1.88 -1.31 -16.62
CA ALA A 99 2.60 -0.75 -15.48
C ALA A 99 2.28 0.73 -15.23
N LYS A 100 1.99 1.49 -16.30
CA LYS A 100 1.60 2.92 -16.21
C LYS A 100 0.25 3.16 -15.52
N ASN A 101 -0.59 2.14 -15.41
CA ASN A 101 -1.86 2.25 -14.69
C ASN A 101 -1.70 2.08 -13.18
N TYR A 102 -0.52 1.67 -12.69
CA TYR A 102 -0.25 1.46 -11.28
C TYR A 102 0.41 2.69 -10.66
N GLY A 103 -0.14 3.13 -9.53
CA GLY A 103 0.37 4.25 -8.76
C GLY A 103 -0.31 4.30 -7.41
N ALA A 104 0.46 4.13 -6.33
CA ALA A 104 -0.06 4.39 -4.99
C ALA A 104 -0.02 5.90 -4.76
N SER A 105 -1.18 6.51 -4.55
CA SER A 105 -1.29 7.96 -4.36
C SER A 105 -0.81 8.40 -2.98
N TYR A 106 -0.41 9.66 -2.87
CA TYR A 106 -0.11 10.31 -1.59
C TYR A 106 -1.23 10.13 -0.57
N ASP A 107 -2.49 10.38 -0.97
CA ASP A 107 -3.65 10.30 -0.08
C ASP A 107 -3.87 8.87 0.45
N TRP A 108 -3.74 7.87 -0.44
CA TRP A 108 -3.84 6.47 -0.05
C TRP A 108 -2.73 6.10 0.92
N LEU A 109 -1.47 6.40 0.58
CA LEU A 109 -0.33 6.05 1.42
C LEU A 109 -0.37 6.75 2.77
N THR A 110 -0.91 7.96 2.84
CA THR A 110 -1.16 8.68 4.10
C THR A 110 -2.19 7.94 4.94
N THR A 111 -3.35 7.62 4.34
CA THR A 111 -4.42 6.84 5.00
C THR A 111 -3.89 5.51 5.52
N PHE A 112 -3.12 4.80 4.70
CA PHE A 112 -2.57 3.49 5.05
C PHE A 112 -1.50 3.59 6.14
N ALA A 113 -0.66 4.62 6.12
CA ALA A 113 0.32 4.85 7.17
C ALA A 113 -0.35 5.14 8.51
N GLU A 114 -1.39 5.98 8.54
CA GLU A 114 -2.17 6.27 9.75
C GLU A 114 -2.88 5.03 10.30
N PHE A 115 -3.47 4.21 9.42
CA PHE A 115 -4.03 2.92 9.77
C PHE A 115 -2.98 2.00 10.41
N CYS A 116 -1.82 1.85 9.76
CA CYS A 116 -0.71 1.04 10.24
C CYS A 116 -0.22 1.46 11.64
N MET A 117 -0.20 2.76 11.92
CA MET A 117 0.24 3.31 13.20
C MET A 117 -0.77 3.12 14.35
N SER A 118 -2.03 2.79 14.04
CA SER A 118 -3.11 2.72 15.03
C SER A 118 -3.72 1.32 15.21
N CYS A 119 -3.59 0.45 14.21
CA CYS A 119 -4.15 -0.90 14.24
C CYS A 119 -3.46 -1.84 15.25
N LYS A 120 -4.08 -2.97 15.55
CA LYS A 120 -3.52 -4.07 16.37
C LYS A 120 -2.97 -5.20 15.50
N GLY A 121 -2.35 -4.82 14.39
CA GLY A 121 -2.09 -5.70 13.25
C GLY A 121 -3.30 -5.75 12.32
N PHE A 122 -3.12 -6.29 11.12
CA PHE A 122 -4.17 -6.33 10.12
C PHE A 122 -4.15 -7.59 9.27
N GLU A 123 -5.31 -7.95 8.71
CA GLU A 123 -5.45 -9.00 7.70
C GLU A 123 -5.64 -8.39 6.30
N VAL A 124 -5.08 -9.04 5.28
CA VAL A 124 -5.33 -8.72 3.86
C VAL A 124 -6.22 -9.79 3.21
N SER A 125 -7.35 -9.38 2.60
CA SER A 125 -8.31 -10.26 1.91
C SER A 125 -8.82 -9.76 0.55
#